data_AF-A0A094I148-F1
#
_entry.id   AF-A0A094I148-F1
#
_cell.length_a   1.000
_cell.length_b   1.000
_cell.length_c   1.000
_cell.angle_alpha   90.00
_cell.angle_beta   90.00
_cell.angle_gamma   90.00
#
_symmetry.space_group_name_H-M   'P 1'
#
loop_
_entity.id
_entity.type
_entity.pdbx_description
1 polymer ?
#
loop_
_entity_poly.entity_id
_entity_poly.type
_entity_poly.pdbx_seq_one_letter_code
_entity_poly.pdbx_strand_id
1 'polypeptide(L)'
;MDDDNVVAYIYPASEGHYGAALSIGLNKERAGYLPPKCRPESVNLLHDPDVFNRSDRAMTVEEEEHDPLDYEACIKVTFGQILKTRAGLRAGRSEDAELRLAELQGVSHYHFALTFDKEYRLVVRDLDSKCGTTVIYGHKQLGPMSNFDWIVSGSDFLDGISPIIVRTIRVICRGLRRSRRTVSP
;
A
#
# COMPACT_ATOMS: atom_id res chain seq x y z
N MET A 1 -5.98 -15.78 -18.49
CA MET A 1 -4.83 -14.86 -18.48
C MET A 1 -5.40 -13.47 -18.23
N ASP A 2 -5.44 -13.05 -16.96
CA ASP A 2 -5.98 -11.75 -16.52
C ASP A 2 -4.87 -10.82 -15.98
N ASP A 3 -3.61 -11.14 -16.33
CA ASP A 3 -2.44 -10.40 -15.84
C ASP A 3 -2.13 -9.14 -16.65
N ASP A 4 -2.57 -9.08 -17.91
CA ASP A 4 -2.30 -7.93 -18.78
C ASP A 4 -3.02 -6.64 -18.33
N ASN A 5 -4.02 -6.77 -17.47
CA ASN A 5 -4.79 -5.62 -16.94
C ASN A 5 -4.31 -5.17 -15.56
N VAL A 6 -3.25 -5.75 -15.02
CA VAL A 6 -2.74 -5.45 -13.68
C VAL A 6 -1.74 -4.30 -13.75
N VAL A 7 -1.93 -3.34 -12.86
CA VAL A 7 -1.04 -2.18 -12.74
C VAL A 7 -0.10 -2.35 -11.56
N ALA A 8 -0.62 -2.81 -10.42
CA ALA A 8 0.18 -2.97 -9.21
C ALA A 8 -0.50 -3.92 -8.22
N TYR A 9 0.30 -4.48 -7.31
CA TYR A 9 -0.17 -5.09 -6.07
C TYR A 9 0.27 -4.21 -4.91
N ILE A 10 -0.67 -3.85 -4.02
CA ILE A 10 -0.39 -3.03 -2.84
C ILE A 10 -0.37 -3.94 -1.61
N TYR A 11 0.81 -4.08 -1.02
CA TYR A 11 1.04 -4.83 0.20
C TYR A 11 1.22 -3.89 1.40
N PRO A 12 0.98 -4.36 2.63
CA PRO A 12 1.37 -3.62 3.81
C PRO A 12 2.90 -3.53 3.88
N ALA A 13 3.41 -2.30 3.99
CA ALA A 13 4.85 -2.09 4.17
C ALA A 13 5.29 -2.55 5.57
N SER A 14 6.51 -3.07 5.70
CA SER A 14 7.06 -3.50 7.00
C SER A 14 7.11 -2.34 8.01
N GLU A 15 7.52 -1.14 7.57
CA GLU A 15 7.44 0.06 8.40
C GLU A 15 6.03 0.64 8.37
N GLY A 16 5.42 0.79 9.55
CA GLY A 16 4.02 1.20 9.66
C GLY A 16 3.02 0.07 9.34
N HIS A 17 3.48 -1.18 9.34
CA HIS A 17 2.72 -2.37 8.98
C HIS A 17 1.32 -2.41 9.60
N TYR A 18 1.19 -2.20 10.91
CA TYR A 18 -0.11 -2.24 11.59
C TYR A 18 -1.15 -1.32 10.92
N GLY A 19 -0.78 -0.07 10.60
CA GLY A 19 -1.68 0.88 9.95
C GLY A 19 -1.98 0.51 8.49
N ALA A 20 -0.98 -0.03 7.79
CA ALA A 20 -1.13 -0.50 6.42
C ALA A 20 -2.02 -1.75 6.34
N ALA A 21 -1.77 -2.77 7.16
CA ALA A 21 -2.55 -4.00 7.26
C ALA A 21 -4.00 -3.71 7.68
N LEU A 22 -4.21 -2.79 8.62
CA LEU A 22 -5.55 -2.30 8.97
C LEU A 22 -6.24 -1.69 7.75
N SER A 23 -5.53 -0.87 6.97
CA SER A 23 -6.06 -0.27 5.74
C SER A 23 -6.41 -1.35 4.70
N ILE A 24 -5.55 -2.34 4.46
CA ILE A 24 -5.87 -3.47 3.57
C ILE A 24 -7.12 -4.20 4.05
N GLY A 25 -7.22 -4.46 5.36
CA GLY A 25 -8.38 -5.11 5.99
C GLY A 25 -9.70 -4.36 5.82
N LEU A 26 -9.68 -3.03 5.82
CA LEU A 26 -10.87 -2.19 5.57
C LEU A 26 -11.44 -2.34 4.15
N ASN A 27 -10.67 -2.90 3.23
CA ASN A 27 -11.05 -3.07 1.83
C ASN A 27 -11.40 -4.53 1.48
N LYS A 28 -11.57 -5.42 2.48
CA LYS A 28 -11.89 -6.86 2.29
C LYS A 28 -13.07 -7.14 1.36
N GLU A 29 -14.10 -6.29 1.40
CA GLU A 29 -15.32 -6.45 0.60
C GLU A 29 -15.23 -5.78 -0.77
N ARG A 30 -14.10 -5.14 -1.09
CA ARG A 30 -13.92 -4.38 -2.32
C ARG A 30 -13.26 -5.20 -3.41
N ALA A 31 -13.62 -4.87 -4.65
CA ALA A 31 -12.98 -5.43 -5.83
C ALA A 31 -11.46 -5.16 -5.79
N GLY A 32 -10.66 -6.22 -5.96
CA GLY A 32 -9.20 -6.17 -5.93
C GLY A 32 -8.58 -6.67 -4.63
N TYR A 33 -9.33 -6.83 -3.54
CA TYR A 33 -8.79 -7.49 -2.35
C TYR A 33 -8.41 -8.94 -2.64
N LEU A 34 -7.19 -9.31 -2.25
CA LEU A 34 -6.71 -10.68 -2.28
C LEU A 34 -6.33 -11.10 -0.85
N PRO A 35 -6.87 -12.21 -0.33
CA PRO A 35 -6.45 -12.76 0.95
C PRO A 35 -5.00 -13.28 0.88
N PRO A 36 -4.35 -13.49 2.03
CA PRO A 36 -3.07 -14.20 2.08
C PRO A 36 -3.17 -15.54 1.35
N LYS A 37 -2.11 -15.90 0.62
CA LYS A 37 -2.04 -17.20 -0.05
C LYS A 37 -1.74 -18.31 0.96
N CYS A 38 -0.84 -18.01 1.89
CA CYS A 38 -0.47 -18.89 2.99
C CYS A 38 -1.16 -18.44 4.27
N ARG A 39 -1.66 -19.40 5.04
CA ARG A 39 -2.06 -19.14 6.43
C ARG A 39 -0.81 -19.31 7.27
N PRO A 40 -0.53 -18.41 8.24
CA PRO A 40 0.45 -18.75 9.26
C PRO A 40 -0.02 -20.06 9.88
N GLU A 41 0.81 -21.09 9.83
CA GLU A 41 0.58 -22.28 10.62
C GLU A 41 0.44 -21.79 12.05
N SER A 42 -0.78 -21.85 12.58
CA SER A 42 -0.97 -21.65 14.00
C SER A 42 -0.07 -22.66 14.66
N VAL A 43 1.03 -22.21 15.25
CA VAL A 43 1.86 -23.04 16.09
C VAL A 43 0.90 -23.57 17.15
N ASN A 44 0.44 -24.81 16.97
CA ASN A 44 -0.34 -25.53 17.96
C ASN A 44 0.64 -25.86 19.09
N LEU A 45 1.10 -24.84 19.82
CA LEU A 45 1.75 -24.95 21.13
C LEU A 45 0.68 -25.06 22.22
N LEU A 46 -0.40 -25.78 21.94
CA LEU A 46 -1.25 -26.33 22.98
C LEU A 46 -0.77 -27.75 23.21
N HIS A 47 0.05 -27.88 24.25
CA HIS A 47 0.18 -29.05 25.12
C HIS A 47 -0.64 -30.26 24.66
N ASP A 48 0.01 -31.19 23.98
CA ASP A 48 -0.39 -32.59 24.06
C ASP A 48 0.84 -33.39 24.51
N PRO A 49 0.91 -33.82 25.78
CA PRO A 49 2.10 -34.49 26.31
C PRO A 49 2.23 -35.95 25.85
N ASP A 50 1.40 -36.44 24.92
CA ASP A 50 1.31 -37.88 24.63
C ASP A 50 1.91 -38.35 23.29
N VAL A 51 2.76 -37.54 22.65
CA VAL A 51 3.47 -37.93 21.39
C VAL A 51 4.94 -38.24 21.64
N PHE A 52 5.26 -38.92 22.75
CA PHE A 52 6.54 -39.60 22.92
C PHE A 52 6.41 -41.11 22.69
N ASN A 53 5.77 -41.52 21.59
CA ASN A 53 5.96 -42.89 21.09
C ASN A 53 5.49 -43.09 19.64
N ARG A 54 6.44 -42.98 18.69
CA ARG A 54 6.75 -44.03 17.68
C ARG A 54 7.46 -43.47 16.44
N SER A 55 8.68 -43.98 16.27
CA SER A 55 9.40 -44.28 15.01
C SER A 55 9.57 -43.19 13.95
N ASP A 56 10.81 -42.70 13.85
CA ASP A 56 11.67 -42.70 12.66
C ASP A 56 10.97 -42.81 11.29
N ARG A 57 10.20 -41.80 10.94
CA ARG A 57 10.13 -41.34 9.56
C ARG A 57 10.66 -39.91 9.58
N ALA A 58 11.89 -39.74 9.12
CA ALA A 58 12.39 -38.45 8.69
C ALA A 58 11.45 -37.97 7.57
N MET A 59 10.44 -37.17 7.95
CA MET A 59 9.63 -36.40 7.04
C MET A 59 10.57 -35.30 6.57
N THR A 60 11.21 -35.51 5.42
CA THR A 60 11.79 -34.41 4.66
C THR A 60 10.61 -33.60 4.14
N VAL A 61 10.12 -32.68 4.98
CA VAL A 61 9.29 -31.57 4.51
C VAL A 61 10.27 -30.73 3.71
N GLU A 62 10.14 -30.76 2.39
CA GLU A 62 10.73 -29.72 1.56
C GLU A 62 10.08 -28.43 2.07
N GLU A 63 10.82 -27.61 2.80
CA GLU A 63 10.39 -26.27 3.17
C GLU A 63 10.20 -25.52 1.85
N GLU A 64 8.97 -25.49 1.34
CA GLU A 64 8.63 -24.63 0.21
C GLU A 64 9.02 -23.21 0.63
N GLU A 65 10.01 -22.65 -0.06
CA GLU A 65 10.52 -21.31 0.19
C GLU A 65 9.41 -20.31 -0.18
N HIS A 66 8.51 -20.05 0.76
CA HIS A 66 7.41 -19.12 0.58
C HIS A 66 7.93 -17.68 0.62
N ASP A 67 7.49 -16.87 -0.33
CA ASP A 67 7.74 -15.42 -0.30
C ASP A 67 7.07 -14.85 0.96
N PRO A 68 7.74 -14.03 1.78
CA PRO A 68 7.12 -13.36 2.92
C PRO A 68 5.79 -12.66 2.58
N LEU A 69 5.61 -12.19 1.34
CA LEU A 69 4.37 -11.57 0.86
C LEU A 69 3.22 -12.57 0.69
N ASP A 70 3.47 -13.88 0.61
CA ASP A 70 2.43 -14.90 0.51
C ASP A 70 1.60 -15.00 1.79
N TYR A 71 2.13 -14.56 2.93
CA TYR A 71 1.42 -14.46 4.20
C TYR A 71 0.63 -13.15 4.37
N GLU A 72 0.75 -12.22 3.42
CA GLU A 72 0.11 -10.90 3.49
C GLU A 72 -1.11 -10.80 2.58
N ALA A 73 -2.15 -10.12 3.08
CA ALA A 73 -3.25 -9.69 2.23
C ALA A 73 -2.79 -8.50 1.37
N CYS A 74 -3.34 -8.35 0.17
CA CYS A 74 -3.00 -7.22 -0.70
C CYS A 74 -4.19 -6.70 -1.49
N ILE A 75 -4.02 -5.52 -2.08
CA ILE A 75 -4.96 -4.97 -3.06
C ILE A 75 -4.34 -5.06 -4.44
N LYS A 76 -4.93 -5.88 -5.30
CA LYS A 76 -4.68 -5.91 -6.74
C LYS A 76 -5.33 -4.70 -7.39
N VAL A 77 -4.51 -3.87 -8.03
CA VAL A 77 -4.92 -2.68 -8.77
C VAL A 77 -4.82 -2.97 -10.27
N THR A 78 -5.88 -2.65 -10.99
CA THR A 78 -6.02 -2.84 -12.44
C THR A 78 -6.20 -1.51 -13.16
N PHE A 79 -5.94 -1.46 -14.46
CA PHE A 79 -6.19 -0.24 -15.26
C PHE A 79 -7.66 0.16 -15.17
N GLY A 80 -8.57 -0.82 -15.19
CA GLY A 80 -10.00 -0.59 -15.04
C GLY A 80 -10.39 0.06 -13.70
N GLN A 81 -9.61 -0.08 -12.63
CA GLN A 81 -9.86 0.65 -11.38
C GLN A 81 -9.34 2.09 -11.43
N ILE A 82 -8.16 2.30 -12.02
CA ILE A 82 -7.55 3.64 -12.12
C ILE A 82 -8.35 4.53 -13.08
N LEU A 83 -8.78 4.00 -14.22
CA LEU A 83 -9.47 4.76 -15.26
C LEU A 83 -10.92 5.12 -14.91
N LYS A 84 -11.48 4.60 -13.82
CA LYS A 84 -12.86 4.89 -13.38
C LYS A 84 -13.08 6.34 -12.98
N THR A 85 -12.03 7.04 -12.53
CA THR A 85 -12.15 8.44 -12.14
C THR A 85 -11.09 9.27 -12.84
N ARG A 86 -11.38 10.55 -13.07
CA ARG A 86 -10.37 11.50 -13.58
C ARG A 86 -9.18 11.68 -12.64
N ALA A 87 -9.33 11.32 -11.36
CA ALA A 87 -8.30 11.43 -10.35
C ALA A 87 -7.43 10.17 -10.23
N GLY A 88 -7.86 9.03 -10.80
CA GLY A 88 -7.25 7.73 -10.58
C GLY A 88 -7.93 6.93 -9.44
N LEU A 89 -7.19 5.99 -8.87
CA LEU A 89 -7.59 5.27 -7.65
C LEU A 89 -7.22 6.14 -6.44
N ARG A 90 -8.21 6.76 -5.78
CA ARG A 90 -7.97 7.66 -4.65
C ARG A 90 -7.83 6.85 -3.37
N ALA A 91 -6.80 7.18 -2.59
CA ALA A 91 -6.53 6.61 -1.29
C ALA A 91 -6.75 7.64 -0.19
N GLY A 92 -7.51 7.30 0.84
CA GLY A 92 -7.74 8.18 1.98
C GLY A 92 -8.77 7.63 2.95
N ARG A 93 -9.03 8.36 4.04
CA ARG A 93 -9.96 7.90 5.09
C ARG A 93 -11.45 8.01 4.72
N SER A 94 -11.77 8.62 3.58
CA SER A 94 -13.16 8.76 3.14
C SER A 94 -13.77 7.40 2.78
N GLU A 95 -15.07 7.22 3.03
CA GLU A 95 -15.76 5.95 2.74
C GLU A 95 -15.93 5.71 1.24
N ASP A 96 -15.97 6.78 0.44
CA ASP A 96 -16.07 6.74 -1.01
C ASP A 96 -14.69 6.72 -1.71
N ALA A 97 -13.58 6.73 -0.96
CA ALA A 97 -12.25 6.55 -1.54
C ALA A 97 -12.16 5.13 -2.12
N GLU A 98 -11.59 4.97 -3.32
CA GLU A 98 -11.44 3.65 -3.95
C GLU A 98 -10.57 2.71 -3.10
N LEU A 99 -9.53 3.26 -2.47
CA LEU A 99 -8.71 2.60 -1.46
C LEU A 99 -8.90 3.29 -0.10
N ARG A 100 -9.67 2.66 0.79
CA ARG A 100 -9.90 3.22 2.13
C ARG A 100 -8.65 3.03 2.98
N LEU A 101 -8.16 4.11 3.57
CA LEU A 101 -7.08 4.09 4.55
C LEU A 101 -7.65 4.13 5.96
N ALA A 102 -6.94 3.51 6.90
CA ALA A 102 -7.27 3.58 8.32
C ALA A 102 -7.36 5.03 8.80
N GLU A 103 -8.26 5.28 9.74
CA GLU A 103 -8.45 6.59 10.37
C GLU A 103 -7.31 6.92 11.33
N LEU A 104 -6.16 7.24 10.75
CA LEU A 104 -4.96 7.65 11.47
C LEU A 104 -4.82 9.17 11.42
N GLN A 105 -4.30 9.75 12.48
CA GLN A 105 -4.02 11.18 12.53
C GLN A 105 -3.01 11.56 11.42
N GLY A 106 -3.33 12.61 10.67
CA GLY A 106 -2.53 13.07 9.53
C GLY A 106 -2.96 12.50 8.17
N VAL A 107 -3.84 11.49 8.16
CA VAL A 107 -4.44 10.98 6.91
C VAL A 107 -5.61 11.87 6.49
N SER A 108 -5.51 12.51 5.31
CA SER A 108 -6.60 13.26 4.69
C SER A 108 -7.76 12.37 4.20
N HIS A 109 -8.94 12.97 3.97
CA HIS A 109 -10.11 12.29 3.38
C HIS A 109 -9.78 11.64 2.04
N TYR A 110 -9.08 12.38 1.17
CA TYR A 110 -8.32 11.85 0.05
C TYR A 110 -6.89 12.35 0.24
N HIS A 111 -5.94 11.43 0.35
CA HIS A 111 -4.55 11.71 0.70
C HIS A 111 -3.68 11.70 -0.55
N PHE A 112 -3.76 10.62 -1.32
CA PHE A 112 -3.07 10.50 -2.59
C PHE A 112 -3.93 9.73 -3.59
N ALA A 113 -3.53 9.70 -4.85
CA ALA A 113 -4.10 8.84 -5.87
C ALA A 113 -3.01 8.09 -6.63
N LEU A 114 -3.30 6.85 -7.00
CA LEU A 114 -2.57 6.15 -8.05
C LEU A 114 -3.20 6.49 -9.39
N THR A 115 -2.42 7.08 -10.29
CA THR A 115 -2.90 7.54 -11.59
C THR A 115 -1.78 7.54 -12.62
N PHE A 116 -2.07 7.95 -13.84
CA PHE A 116 -1.07 8.12 -14.89
C PHE A 116 -0.84 9.61 -15.14
N ASP A 117 0.41 9.98 -15.41
CA ASP A 117 0.73 11.31 -15.91
C ASP A 117 0.42 11.44 -17.42
N LYS A 118 0.76 12.59 -18.00
CA LYS A 118 0.51 12.88 -19.42
C LYS A 118 1.39 12.04 -20.37
N GLU A 119 2.46 11.44 -19.85
CA GLU A 119 3.34 10.50 -20.54
C GLU A 119 2.93 9.03 -20.29
N TYR A 120 1.76 8.78 -19.69
CA TYR A 120 1.26 7.45 -19.34
C TYR A 120 2.16 6.66 -18.38
N ARG A 121 2.93 7.35 -17.55
CA ARG A 121 3.69 6.73 -16.47
C ARG A 121 2.83 6.63 -15.22
N LEU A 122 2.86 5.50 -14.52
CA LEU A 122 2.19 5.37 -13.22
C LEU A 122 2.83 6.36 -12.24
N VAL A 123 2.01 7.13 -11.54
CA VAL A 123 2.41 8.10 -10.52
C VAL A 123 1.57 7.96 -9.25
N VAL A 124 2.19 8.26 -8.11
CA VAL A 124 1.51 8.56 -6.85
C VAL A 124 1.35 10.07 -6.77
N ARG A 125 0.13 10.57 -6.94
CA ARG A 125 -0.21 11.99 -6.84
C ARG A 125 -0.69 12.32 -5.44
N ASP A 126 0.00 13.21 -4.73
CA ASP A 126 -0.52 13.77 -3.49
C ASP A 126 -1.70 14.71 -3.79
N LEU A 127 -2.84 14.51 -3.11
CA LEU A 127 -4.09 15.24 -3.33
C LEU A 127 -4.24 16.43 -2.36
N ASP A 128 -3.22 17.29 -2.29
CA ASP A 128 -3.13 18.41 -1.34
C ASP A 128 -3.32 17.90 0.11
N SER A 129 -2.62 16.82 0.44
CA SER A 129 -2.74 16.18 1.74
C SER A 129 -2.21 17.10 2.85
N LYS A 130 -2.81 17.02 4.04
CA LYS A 130 -2.48 17.91 5.16
C LYS A 130 -1.04 17.75 5.65
N CYS A 131 -0.51 16.54 5.58
CA CYS A 131 0.81 16.18 6.12
C CYS A 131 1.82 15.77 5.04
N GLY A 132 1.40 15.76 3.78
CA GLY A 132 2.22 15.32 2.64
C GLY A 132 2.32 13.80 2.53
N THR A 133 2.64 13.37 1.32
CA THR A 133 2.96 12.00 0.96
C THR A 133 4.47 11.85 0.81
N THR A 134 5.01 10.74 1.31
CA THR A 134 6.40 10.33 1.10
C THR A 134 6.41 9.08 0.23
N VAL A 135 7.26 9.05 -0.79
CA VAL A 135 7.48 7.85 -1.60
C VAL A 135 8.94 7.44 -1.45
N ILE A 136 9.15 6.14 -1.23
CA ILE A 136 10.46 5.54 -1.00
C ILE A 136 10.73 4.57 -2.13
N TYR A 137 11.85 4.78 -2.81
CA TYR A 137 12.35 3.98 -3.92
C TYR A 137 13.55 3.16 -3.43
N GLY A 138 13.36 1.88 -3.14
CA GLY A 138 14.40 1.06 -2.52
C GLY A 138 14.88 1.69 -1.22
N HIS A 139 16.13 2.15 -1.18
CA HIS A 139 16.73 2.82 0.00
C HIS A 139 16.63 4.35 -0.02
N LYS A 140 16.07 4.95 -1.07
CA LYS A 140 15.97 6.42 -1.22
C LYS A 140 14.59 6.89 -0.82
N GLN A 141 14.52 7.66 0.26
CA GLN A 141 13.30 8.34 0.70
C GLN A 141 13.25 9.77 0.15
N LEU A 142 12.11 10.16 -0.40
CA LEU A 142 11.84 11.53 -0.80
C LEU A 142 10.49 11.98 -0.20
N GLY A 143 10.47 13.15 0.46
CA GLY A 143 9.27 13.72 1.09
C GLY A 143 9.41 13.98 2.60
N PRO A 144 8.32 14.40 3.28
CA PRO A 144 6.95 14.52 2.76
C PRO A 144 6.78 15.73 1.82
N MET A 145 6.03 15.54 0.74
CA MET A 145 5.60 16.65 -0.13
C MET A 145 4.08 16.63 -0.30
N SER A 146 3.48 17.81 -0.31
CA SER A 146 2.05 18.01 -0.57
C SER A 146 1.87 18.63 -1.96
N ASN A 147 0.81 18.25 -2.67
CA ASN A 147 0.51 18.65 -4.05
C ASN A 147 1.69 18.36 -5.01
N PHE A 148 2.16 17.10 -5.00
CA PHE A 148 3.31 16.64 -5.76
C PHE A 148 3.03 15.27 -6.42
N ASP A 149 3.56 15.07 -7.63
CA ASP A 149 3.43 13.83 -8.40
C ASP A 149 4.75 13.03 -8.35
N TRP A 150 4.68 11.82 -7.79
CA TRP A 150 5.81 10.90 -7.68
C TRP A 150 5.75 9.84 -8.78
N ILE A 151 6.74 9.78 -9.67
CA ILE A 151 6.78 8.77 -10.74
C ILE A 151 7.15 7.41 -10.17
N VAL A 152 6.30 6.40 -10.36
CA VAL A 152 6.51 5.05 -9.81
C VAL A 152 6.71 3.97 -10.88
N SER A 153 6.67 4.33 -12.17
CA SER A 153 7.05 3.42 -13.27
C SER A 153 7.50 4.21 -14.50
N GLY A 154 7.98 3.49 -15.53
CA GLY A 154 8.25 4.08 -16.85
C GLY A 154 9.49 4.96 -16.90
N SER A 155 10.45 4.73 -16.01
CA SER A 155 11.74 5.41 -16.04
C SER A 155 12.87 4.45 -15.70
N ASP A 156 13.97 4.54 -16.45
CA ASP A 156 15.14 3.67 -16.33
C ASP A 156 15.76 3.69 -14.94
N PHE A 157 15.59 4.78 -14.16
CA PHE A 157 16.11 4.86 -12.79
C PHE A 157 15.37 3.95 -11.80
N LEU A 158 14.19 3.44 -12.18
CA LEU A 158 13.40 2.50 -11.39
C LEU A 158 13.71 1.05 -11.71
N ASP A 159 14.59 0.79 -12.70
CA ASP A 159 14.99 -0.57 -13.03
C ASP A 159 15.71 -1.24 -11.84
N GLY A 160 15.27 -2.45 -11.50
CA GLY A 160 15.70 -3.16 -10.29
C GLY A 160 15.19 -2.59 -8.96
N ILE A 161 14.33 -1.56 -8.94
CA ILE A 161 13.75 -1.01 -7.71
C ILE A 161 12.38 -1.65 -7.43
N SER A 162 12.38 -2.62 -6.52
CA SER A 162 11.17 -3.16 -5.89
C SER A 162 11.48 -3.47 -4.43
N PRO A 163 10.61 -3.12 -3.46
CA PRO A 163 9.32 -2.43 -3.61
C PRO A 163 9.42 -0.88 -3.62
N ILE A 164 8.35 -0.22 -4.07
CA ILE A 164 8.11 1.22 -3.86
C ILE A 164 7.12 1.38 -2.70
N ILE A 165 7.51 2.14 -1.68
CA ILE A 165 6.69 2.31 -0.47
C ILE A 165 6.08 3.71 -0.44
N VAL A 166 4.75 3.78 -0.33
CA VAL A 166 4.01 5.04 -0.11
C VAL A 166 3.70 5.18 1.38
N ARG A 167 4.21 6.26 1.98
CA ARG A 167 4.04 6.55 3.40
C ARG A 167 3.27 7.86 3.58
N THR A 168 2.19 7.79 4.34
CA THR A 168 1.46 8.95 4.83
C THR A 168 2.00 9.33 6.21
N ILE A 169 2.51 10.55 6.39
CA ILE A 169 3.14 10.93 7.66
C ILE A 169 2.10 11.42 8.68
N ARG A 170 2.26 11.01 9.93
CA ARG A 170 1.62 11.62 11.09
C ARG A 170 2.45 12.82 11.56
N VAL A 171 2.33 13.96 10.89
CA VAL A 171 2.84 15.23 11.45
C VAL A 171 1.69 15.94 12.16
N ILE A 172 1.92 16.42 13.38
CA ILE A 172 1.04 17.43 13.96
C ILE A 172 1.29 18.72 13.15
N CYS A 173 0.56 18.91 12.05
CA CYS A 173 0.61 20.15 11.31
C CYS A 173 0.06 21.26 12.21
N ARG A 174 0.96 21.97 12.90
CA ARG A 174 0.64 23.27 13.49
C ARG A 174 0.25 24.17 12.32
N GLY A 175 -1.02 24.57 12.28
CA GLY A 175 -1.64 25.20 11.12
C GLY A 175 -0.86 26.42 10.63
N LEU A 176 -0.10 26.26 9.54
CA LEU A 176 0.36 27.39 8.76
C LEU A 176 -0.81 27.83 7.86
N ARG A 177 -1.67 28.70 8.39
CA ARG A 177 -2.65 29.43 7.57
C ARG A 177 -1.85 30.25 6.56
N ARG A 178 -1.73 29.79 5.32
CA ARG A 178 -1.34 30.65 4.20
C ARG A 178 -2.48 31.64 3.97
N SER A 179 -2.33 32.85 4.51
CA SER A 179 -3.18 33.99 4.20
C SER A 179 -3.04 34.29 2.70
N ARG A 180 -4.09 34.03 1.92
CA ARG A 180 -4.19 34.57 0.55
C ARG A 180 -4.35 36.08 0.68
N ARG A 181 -3.28 36.83 0.46
CA ARG A 181 -3.41 38.25 0.10
C ARG A 181 -4.00 38.30 -1.30
N THR A 182 -5.29 38.57 -1.38
CA THR A 182 -5.90 39.13 -2.59
C THR A 182 -5.30 40.50 -2.83
N VAL A 183 -4.52 40.65 -3.89
CA VAL A 183 -4.22 41.94 -4.48
C VAL A 183 -5.27 42.15 -5.56
N SER A 184 -6.22 43.05 -5.30
CA SER A 184 -7.14 43.56 -6.31
C SER A 184 -6.46 44.69 -7.09
N PRO A 185 -6.80 44.88 -8.38
CA PRO A 185 -6.16 45.84 -9.29
C PRO A 185 -6.36 47.30 -8.89
#